data_AF-A0AA35KZH3-F1
#
_entry.id   AF-A0AA35KZH3-F1
#
_cell.length_a   1.000
_cell.length_b   1.000
_cell.length_c   1.000
_cell.angle_alpha   90.00
_cell.angle_beta   90.00
_cell.angle_gamma   90.00
#
_symmetry.space_group_name_H-M   'P 1'
#
loop_
_entity.id
_entity.type
_entity.pdbx_description
1 polymer ?
#
loop_
_entity_poly.entity_id
_entity_poly.type
_entity_poly.pdbx_seq_one_letter_code
_entity_poly.pdbx_strand_id
1 'polypeptide(L)'
;MDHPGQTELWKAQTLDELIQILHRLFSGDKVNVAEVQTLMETYESNPEEWLKYAQFDQFRYTRNLVDKGNGKFNLMILCWGEGHGSSIHDHTDSHCFMKMLQGNLKETLFEWPGKKGTGELLKKSERVLKENQCAYINGKPFRFGSS
;
A
#
# COMPACT_ATOMS: atom_id res chain seq x y z
N MET A 1 30.90 -4.29 -17.66
CA MET A 1 31.25 -3.42 -16.52
C MET A 1 29.94 -3.08 -15.84
N ASP A 2 29.56 -3.90 -14.85
CA ASP A 2 28.35 -3.64 -14.08
C ASP A 2 28.71 -2.63 -13.00
N HIS A 3 28.23 -1.39 -13.17
CA HIS A 3 28.24 -0.42 -12.09
C HIS A 3 27.20 -0.83 -11.06
N PRO A 4 27.54 -0.98 -9.77
CA PRO A 4 26.54 -1.09 -8.73
C PRO A 4 25.79 0.24 -8.70
N GLY A 5 24.53 0.23 -9.14
CA GLY A 5 23.68 1.42 -9.14
C GLY A 5 23.59 1.98 -7.72
N GLN A 6 24.07 3.21 -7.53
CA GLN A 6 23.77 3.98 -6.33
C GLN A 6 22.25 4.15 -6.28
N THR A 7 21.61 3.51 -5.31
CA THR A 7 20.23 3.80 -4.96
C THR A 7 20.22 5.20 -4.34
N GLU A 8 19.71 6.18 -5.08
CA GLU A 8 19.40 7.50 -4.50
C GLU A 8 18.43 7.30 -3.34
N LEU A 9 18.79 7.79 -2.16
CA LEU A 9 17.95 7.65 -0.97
C LEU A 9 16.97 8.82 -0.94
N TRP A 10 15.80 8.63 -1.53
CA TRP A 10 14.74 9.62 -1.50
C TRP A 10 14.15 9.76 -0.11
N LYS A 11 13.90 11.00 0.32
CA LYS A 11 13.17 11.28 1.55
C LYS A 11 12.16 12.41 1.28
N ALA A 12 10.89 12.14 1.58
CA ALA A 12 9.84 13.14 1.54
C ALA A 12 9.59 13.68 2.95
N GLN A 13 9.54 15.01 3.09
CA GLN A 13 9.19 15.68 4.34
C GLN A 13 7.69 15.95 4.45
N THR A 14 6.99 15.97 3.31
CA THR A 14 5.54 16.22 3.23
C THR A 14 4.86 15.25 2.25
N LEU A 15 3.54 15.11 2.34
CA LEU A 15 2.74 14.35 1.39
C LEU A 15 2.88 14.88 -0.04
N ASP A 16 2.97 16.20 -0.21
CA ASP A 16 3.14 16.81 -1.52
C ASP A 16 4.52 16.47 -2.12
N GLU A 17 5.59 16.48 -1.31
CA GLU A 17 6.91 16.00 -1.73
C GLU A 17 6.89 14.50 -2.06
N LEU A 18 6.20 13.69 -1.26
CA LEU A 18 6.03 12.26 -1.53
C LEU A 18 5.39 12.03 -2.90
N ILE A 19 4.30 12.74 -3.20
CA ILE A 19 3.62 12.68 -4.50
C ILE A 19 4.59 13.07 -5.62
N GLN A 20 5.31 14.19 -5.49
CA GLN A 20 6.26 14.64 -6.51
C GLN A 20 7.37 13.62 -6.78
N ILE A 21 7.91 12.98 -5.75
CA ILE A 21 8.93 11.95 -5.89
C ILE A 21 8.35 10.69 -6.54
N LEU A 22 7.13 10.27 -6.16
CA LEU A 22 6.44 9.14 -6.81
C LEU A 22 6.26 9.41 -8.31
N HIS A 23 5.87 10.62 -8.73
CA HIS A 23 5.80 10.98 -10.16
C HIS A 23 7.14 10.79 -10.89
N ARG A 24 8.27 11.05 -10.22
CA ARG A 24 9.61 10.82 -10.79
C ARG A 24 9.96 9.33 -10.85
N LEU A 25 9.75 8.59 -9.76
CA LEU A 25 10.03 7.16 -9.69
C LEU A 25 9.21 6.33 -10.69
N PHE A 26 7.97 6.76 -10.95
CA PHE A 26 7.08 6.14 -11.94
C PHE A 26 7.14 6.82 -13.31
N SER A 27 8.16 7.64 -13.62
CA SER A 27 8.28 8.27 -14.96
C SER A 27 8.75 7.29 -16.03
N GLY A 28 9.64 6.36 -15.68
CA GLY A 28 10.14 5.29 -16.56
C GLY A 28 9.20 4.09 -16.66
N ASP A 29 9.59 3.09 -17.45
CA ASP A 29 8.78 1.88 -17.68
C ASP A 29 9.07 0.75 -16.68
N LYS A 30 10.13 0.91 -15.90
CA LYS A 30 10.49 -0.02 -14.82
C LYS A 30 10.38 0.72 -13.49
N VAL A 31 9.86 0.02 -12.49
CA VAL A 31 9.73 0.53 -11.13
C VAL A 31 10.64 -0.27 -10.22
N ASN A 32 11.49 0.43 -9.46
CA ASN A 32 12.26 -0.19 -8.39
C ASN A 32 11.39 -0.30 -7.13
N VAL A 33 10.86 -1.50 -6.88
CA VAL A 33 9.96 -1.77 -5.75
C VAL A 33 10.60 -1.40 -4.41
N ALA A 34 11.87 -1.71 -4.21
CA ALA A 34 12.58 -1.45 -2.95
C ALA A 34 12.70 0.06 -2.68
N GLU A 35 12.95 0.84 -3.72
CA GLU A 35 13.08 2.29 -3.64
C GLU A 35 11.73 2.95 -3.32
N VAL A 36 10.65 2.54 -3.99
CA VAL A 36 9.30 3.04 -3.70
C VAL A 36 8.86 2.66 -2.28
N GLN A 37 9.11 1.41 -1.85
CA GLN A 37 8.77 0.98 -0.50
C GLN A 37 9.56 1.77 0.56
N THR A 38 10.86 2.00 0.34
CA THR A 38 11.70 2.81 1.24
C THR A 38 11.21 4.25 1.31
N LEU A 39 10.89 4.88 0.18
CA LEU A 39 10.32 6.23 0.15
C LEU A 39 9.01 6.30 0.93
N MET A 40 8.08 5.37 0.68
CA MET A 40 6.80 5.31 1.38
C MET A 40 7.02 5.12 2.89
N GLU A 41 7.93 4.25 3.31
CA GLU A 41 8.19 3.99 4.73
C GLU A 41 8.84 5.18 5.44
N THR A 42 9.75 5.89 4.77
CA THR A 42 10.51 7.04 5.34
C THR A 42 9.74 8.36 5.39
N TYR A 43 8.63 8.50 4.65
CA TYR A 43 7.68 9.59 4.89
C TYR A 43 7.05 9.41 6.28
N GLU A 44 7.20 10.39 7.17
CA GLU A 44 6.54 10.36 8.47
C GLU A 44 5.10 10.87 8.33
N SER A 45 4.12 10.07 8.74
CA SER A 45 2.70 10.45 8.65
C SER A 45 2.41 11.74 9.42
N ASN A 46 1.81 12.71 8.73
CA ASN A 46 1.33 13.95 9.33
C ASN A 46 -0.17 14.14 9.06
N PRO A 47 -1.05 13.99 10.06
CA PRO A 47 -2.49 14.14 9.90
C PRO A 47 -2.92 15.44 9.21
N GLU A 48 -2.24 16.56 9.45
CA GLU A 48 -2.59 17.85 8.86
C GLU A 48 -2.54 17.84 7.32
N GLU A 49 -1.71 16.97 6.73
CA GLU A 49 -1.52 16.88 5.29
C GLU A 49 -2.57 16.00 4.60
N TRP A 50 -3.02 14.94 5.29
CA TRP A 50 -3.86 13.90 4.69
C TRP A 50 -5.31 13.88 5.19
N LEU A 51 -5.63 14.54 6.30
CA LEU A 51 -6.98 14.51 6.90
C LEU A 51 -8.08 14.98 5.95
N LYS A 52 -7.77 15.89 5.02
CA LYS A 52 -8.70 16.34 3.95
C LYS A 52 -9.20 15.22 3.05
N TYR A 53 -8.47 14.10 2.95
CA TYR A 53 -8.85 12.91 2.20
C TYR A 53 -9.46 11.81 3.08
N ALA A 54 -9.46 11.98 4.41
CA ALA A 54 -9.87 10.95 5.36
C ALA A 54 -11.40 10.91 5.55
N GLN A 55 -12.12 10.52 4.50
CA GLN A 55 -13.58 10.43 4.53
C GLN A 55 -14.00 9.04 4.99
N PHE A 56 -14.64 8.95 6.16
CA PHE A 56 -15.13 7.68 6.70
C PHE A 56 -16.58 7.41 6.29
N ASP A 57 -16.91 6.12 6.20
CA ASP A 57 -18.28 5.63 6.10
C ASP A 57 -18.54 4.70 7.30
N GLN A 58 -19.78 4.65 7.79
CA GLN A 58 -20.12 3.90 8.99
C GLN A 58 -20.03 2.37 8.79
N PHE A 59 -20.32 1.88 7.58
CA PHE A 59 -20.58 0.46 7.34
C PHE A 59 -19.48 -0.24 6.55
N ARG A 60 -18.61 0.51 5.89
CA ARG A 60 -17.52 -0.02 5.07
C ARG A 60 -16.31 0.88 5.06
N TYR A 61 -15.16 0.30 4.76
CA TYR A 61 -13.98 1.11 4.49
C TYR A 61 -14.17 1.91 3.19
N THR A 62 -13.57 3.09 3.12
CA THR A 62 -13.63 3.97 1.95
C THR A 62 -12.31 3.98 1.21
N ARG A 63 -12.34 4.44 -0.05
CA ARG A 63 -11.14 4.61 -0.91
C ARG A 63 -11.18 6.03 -1.46
N ASN A 64 -10.31 6.88 -0.96
CA ASN A 64 -10.31 8.31 -1.25
C ASN A 64 -9.10 8.63 -2.12
N LEU A 65 -9.35 9.03 -3.37
CA LEU A 65 -8.29 9.35 -4.33
C LEU A 65 -7.54 10.61 -3.91
N VAL A 66 -6.21 10.50 -3.82
CA VAL A 66 -5.31 11.61 -3.50
C VAL A 66 -4.68 12.15 -4.79
N ASP A 67 -4.14 11.26 -5.61
CA ASP A 67 -3.46 11.62 -6.86
C ASP A 67 -3.66 10.53 -7.92
N LYS A 68 -3.93 10.93 -9.17
CA LYS A 68 -4.14 10.01 -10.31
C LYS A 68 -2.84 9.55 -10.97
N GLY A 69 -1.71 9.98 -10.43
CA GLY A 69 -0.40 9.78 -11.00
C GLY A 69 -0.26 10.38 -12.40
N ASN A 70 0.68 9.81 -13.14
CA ASN A 70 0.99 10.12 -14.53
C ASN A 70 0.41 9.05 -15.48
N GLY A 71 -0.66 8.37 -15.07
CA GLY A 71 -1.22 7.20 -15.76
C GLY A 71 -0.54 5.87 -15.43
N LYS A 72 0.55 5.88 -14.64
CA LYS A 72 1.28 4.66 -14.24
C LYS A 72 1.03 4.22 -12.79
N PHE A 73 0.40 5.06 -11.97
CA PHE A 73 0.00 4.72 -10.60
C PHE A 73 -1.23 5.50 -10.16
N ASN A 74 -1.89 5.05 -9.09
CA ASN A 74 -2.88 5.82 -8.35
C ASN A 74 -2.47 5.85 -6.88
N LEU A 75 -2.55 7.02 -6.24
CA LEU A 75 -2.37 7.18 -4.80
C LEU A 75 -3.72 7.43 -4.15
N MET A 76 -4.06 6.62 -3.15
CA MET A 76 -5.34 6.68 -2.44
C MET A 76 -5.13 6.52 -0.94
N ILE A 77 -5.98 7.15 -0.15
CA ILE A 77 -6.12 6.92 1.29
C ILE A 77 -7.34 6.06 1.54
N LEU A 78 -7.14 4.96 2.28
CA LEU A 78 -8.22 4.08 2.70
C LEU A 78 -8.52 4.35 4.17
N CYS A 79 -9.79 4.59 4.49
CA CYS A 79 -10.24 4.83 5.85
C CYS A 79 -11.01 3.60 6.33
N TRP A 80 -10.54 3.00 7.42
CA TRP A 80 -11.11 1.80 8.03
C TRP A 80 -11.71 2.20 9.37
N GLY A 81 -13.03 2.07 9.53
CA GLY A 81 -13.67 2.16 10.84
C GLY A 81 -13.31 0.96 11.71
N GLU A 82 -13.69 1.00 12.99
CA GLU A 82 -13.51 -0.14 13.90
C GLU A 82 -14.18 -1.41 13.35
N GLY A 83 -13.45 -2.53 13.36
CA GLY A 83 -13.92 -3.82 12.84
C GLY A 83 -14.13 -3.90 11.32
N HIS A 84 -13.78 -2.87 10.55
CA HIS A 84 -13.84 -2.92 9.10
C HIS A 84 -12.76 -3.84 8.52
N GLY A 85 -13.08 -4.51 7.42
CA GLY A 85 -12.12 -5.33 6.70
C GLY A 85 -12.46 -5.49 5.24
N SER A 86 -11.45 -5.83 4.45
CA SER A 86 -11.65 -6.16 3.04
C SER A 86 -11.97 -7.64 2.88
N SER A 87 -12.67 -7.96 1.79
CA SER A 87 -12.73 -9.33 1.29
C SER A 87 -11.33 -9.80 0.88
N ILE A 88 -11.14 -11.12 0.76
CA ILE A 88 -9.91 -11.64 0.17
C ILE A 88 -9.88 -11.28 -1.30
N HIS A 89 -8.82 -10.61 -1.74
CA HIS A 89 -8.63 -10.18 -3.13
C HIS A 89 -7.15 -10.27 -3.52
N ASP A 90 -6.88 -10.21 -4.81
CA ASP A 90 -5.56 -10.02 -5.37
C ASP A 90 -5.48 -8.68 -6.11
N HIS A 91 -4.28 -8.32 -6.56
CA HIS A 91 -4.03 -7.11 -7.35
C HIS A 91 -3.40 -7.49 -8.69
N THR A 92 -4.06 -8.39 -9.43
CA THR A 92 -3.68 -8.95 -10.74
C THR A 92 -2.64 -8.10 -11.50
N ASP A 93 -1.38 -8.58 -11.49
CA ASP A 93 -0.19 -8.00 -12.14
C ASP A 93 0.18 -6.52 -11.83
N SER A 94 -0.42 -5.93 -10.79
CA SER A 94 -0.12 -4.57 -10.34
C SER A 94 0.68 -4.56 -9.04
N HIS A 95 1.64 -3.63 -8.94
CA HIS A 95 2.35 -3.37 -7.70
C HIS A 95 1.45 -2.64 -6.69
N CYS A 96 1.30 -3.18 -5.49
CA CYS A 96 0.58 -2.51 -4.41
C CYS A 96 1.51 -2.23 -3.23
N PHE A 97 1.54 -0.97 -2.82
CA PHE A 97 2.23 -0.50 -1.62
C PHE A 97 1.18 -0.02 -0.64
N MET A 98 1.20 -0.54 0.60
CA MET A 98 0.32 -0.09 1.66
C MET A 98 1.11 0.44 2.85
N LYS A 99 1.10 1.77 3.02
CA LYS A 99 1.62 2.45 4.19
C LYS A 99 0.51 2.70 5.20
N MET A 100 0.78 2.44 6.48
CA MET A 100 -0.09 2.85 7.58
C MET A 100 0.16 4.31 7.98
N LEU A 101 -0.87 5.14 7.86
CA LEU A 101 -0.83 6.55 8.26
C LEU A 101 -1.29 6.78 9.71
N GLN A 102 -2.22 5.97 10.20
CA GLN A 102 -2.72 6.05 11.57
C GLN A 102 -3.30 4.69 12.00
N GLY A 103 -3.09 4.32 13.27
CA GLY A 103 -3.64 3.10 13.85
C GLY A 103 -2.88 1.85 13.43
N ASN A 104 -3.58 0.71 13.37
CA ASN A 104 -3.00 -0.58 13.04
C ASN A 104 -3.90 -1.32 12.06
N LEU A 105 -3.29 -2.06 11.13
CA LEU A 105 -4.02 -2.88 10.16
C LEU A 105 -3.45 -4.28 10.14
N LYS A 106 -4.32 -5.27 10.30
CA LYS A 106 -3.95 -6.68 10.25
C LYS A 106 -3.96 -7.16 8.80
N GLU A 107 -2.79 -7.48 8.26
CA GLU A 107 -2.63 -8.15 6.97
C GLU A 107 -2.72 -9.65 7.17
N THR A 108 -3.54 -10.34 6.39
CA THR A 108 -3.53 -11.80 6.28
C THR A 108 -3.28 -12.20 4.83
N LEU A 109 -2.21 -12.95 4.58
CA LEU A 109 -1.90 -13.51 3.26
C LEU A 109 -2.42 -14.95 3.18
N PHE A 110 -2.97 -15.31 2.03
CA PHE A 110 -3.49 -16.66 1.76
C PHE A 110 -2.71 -17.31 0.62
N GLU A 111 -2.78 -18.64 0.56
CA GLU A 111 -2.33 -19.39 -0.61
C GLU A 111 -3.38 -19.35 -1.72
N TRP A 112 -2.94 -19.43 -2.98
CA TRP A 112 -3.86 -19.64 -4.09
C TRP A 112 -4.57 -20.99 -3.92
N PRO A 113 -5.89 -21.06 -4.16
CA PRO A 113 -6.60 -22.32 -4.09
C PRO A 113 -6.00 -23.28 -5.14
N GLY A 114 -5.71 -24.51 -4.72
CA GLY A 114 -5.20 -25.54 -5.63
C GLY A 114 -6.17 -25.85 -6.76
N LYS A 115 -5.70 -26.62 -7.77
CA LYS A 115 -6.40 -26.93 -9.04
C LYS A 115 -7.84 -27.48 -8.93
N LYS A 116 -8.31 -27.84 -7.73
CA LYS A 116 -9.66 -28.34 -7.49
C LYS A 116 -10.67 -27.29 -7.01
N GLY A 117 -10.29 -26.02 -6.82
CA GLY A 117 -11.22 -24.88 -6.68
C GLY A 117 -12.26 -24.91 -5.54
N THR A 118 -12.31 -25.97 -4.73
CA THR A 118 -13.37 -26.20 -3.72
C THR A 118 -12.84 -26.30 -2.29
N GLY A 119 -11.63 -25.80 -2.00
CA GLY A 119 -11.04 -25.81 -0.66
C GLY A 119 -11.10 -24.46 0.03
N GLU A 120 -11.15 -24.44 1.37
CA GLU A 120 -10.92 -23.24 2.16
C GLU A 120 -9.57 -22.60 1.80
N LEU A 121 -9.53 -21.27 1.72
CA LEU A 121 -8.29 -20.54 1.52
C LEU A 121 -7.40 -20.69 2.75
N LEU A 122 -6.23 -21.29 2.56
CA LEU A 122 -5.27 -21.52 3.63
C LEU A 122 -4.51 -20.23 3.95
N LYS A 123 -4.58 -19.78 5.21
CA LYS A 123 -3.79 -18.67 5.71
C LYS A 123 -2.31 -19.05 5.67
N LYS A 124 -1.50 -18.27 4.94
CA LYS A 124 -0.06 -18.43 4.84
C LYS A 124 0.68 -17.66 5.93
N SER A 125 0.28 -16.42 6.18
CA SER A 125 0.88 -15.55 7.19
C SER A 125 -0.09 -14.48 7.64
N GLU A 126 0.18 -13.91 8.81
CA GLU A 126 -0.53 -12.75 9.33
C GLU A 126 0.46 -11.84 10.04
N ARG A 127 0.30 -10.52 9.85
CA ARG A 127 1.09 -9.50 10.53
C ARG A 127 0.23 -8.28 10.83
N VAL A 128 0.64 -7.51 11.83
CA VAL A 128 0.05 -6.20 12.11
C VAL A 128 0.99 -5.14 11.55
N LEU A 129 0.49 -4.34 10.61
CA LEU A 129 1.14 -3.13 10.14
C LEU A 129 0.83 -2.02 11.13
N LYS A 130 1.89 -1.48 11.73
CA LYS A 130 1.86 -0.33 12.63
C LYS A 130 2.05 0.96 11.84
N GLU A 131 1.75 2.08 12.47
CA GLU A 131 2.01 3.41 11.94
C GLU A 131 3.40 3.54 11.30
N ASN A 132 3.44 4.24 10.17
CA ASN A 132 4.56 4.46 9.27
C ASN A 132 5.15 3.23 8.56
N GLN A 133 4.79 2.00 8.93
CA GLN A 133 5.24 0.81 8.22
C GLN A 133 4.62 0.70 6.83
N CYS A 134 5.39 0.21 5.86
CA CYS A 134 4.94 -0.04 4.50
C CYS A 134 5.00 -1.54 4.13
N ALA A 135 3.86 -2.08 3.72
CA ALA A 135 3.75 -3.40 3.09
C ALA A 135 3.86 -3.29 1.57
N TYR A 136 4.48 -4.29 0.94
CA TYR A 136 4.40 -4.52 -0.50
C TYR A 136 3.69 -5.83 -0.78
N ILE A 137 2.72 -5.80 -1.70
CA ILE A 137 1.90 -6.95 -2.09
C ILE A 137 1.88 -7.03 -3.62
N ASN A 138 2.15 -8.24 -4.14
CA ASN A 138 2.02 -8.57 -5.56
C ASN A 138 1.63 -10.05 -5.70
N GLY A 139 0.61 -10.32 -6.52
CA GLY A 139 0.32 -11.66 -7.06
C GLY A 139 -0.10 -12.73 -6.04
N LYS A 140 -0.56 -12.33 -4.84
CA LYS A 140 -1.05 -13.25 -3.81
C LYS A 140 -2.37 -12.76 -3.23
N PRO A 141 -3.32 -13.64 -2.92
CA PRO A 141 -4.56 -13.25 -2.26
C PRO A 141 -4.29 -12.78 -0.83
N PHE A 142 -4.92 -11.69 -0.43
CA PHE A 142 -4.77 -11.12 0.90
C PHE A 142 -6.07 -10.45 1.37
N ARG A 143 -6.16 -10.21 2.68
CA ARG A 143 -7.15 -9.30 3.25
C ARG A 143 -6.49 -8.39 4.28
N PHE A 144 -7.12 -7.25 4.50
CA PHE A 144 -6.81 -6.34 5.59
C PHE A 144 -8.01 -6.22 6.52
N GLY A 145 -7.76 -6.04 7.81
CA GLY A 145 -8.78 -5.68 8.79
C GLY A 145 -8.23 -4.75 9.84
N SER A 146 -9.00 -3.71 10.18
CA SER A 146 -8.80 -2.97 11.42
C SER A 146 -9.33 -3.81 12.58
N SER A 147 -8.68 -3.65 13.73
CA SER A 147 -9.21 -4.18 14.99
C SER A 147 -10.49 -3.44 15.39
#